data_AF-A0A7G8E493-F1
#
_entry.id   AF-A0A7G8E493-F1
#
_cell.length_a   1.000
_cell.length_b   1.000
_cell.length_c   1.000
_cell.angle_alpha   90.00
_cell.angle_beta   90.00
_cell.angle_gamma   90.00
#
_symmetry.space_group_name_H-M   'P 1'
#
loop_
_entity.id
_entity.type
_entity.pdbx_description
1 polymer ?
#
loop_
_entity_poly.entity_id
_entity_poly.type
_entity_poly.pdbx_seq_one_letter_code
_entity_poly.pdbx_strand_id
1 'polypeptide(L)' 'MRFILRNGRSIAADISAKGLEVYTYKDRLGDNVHALASKTAEKDFLRRLTSHLIELYELPQQAKGSYKKTSH' A
#
# COMPACT_ATOMS: atom_id res chain seq x y z
N MET A 1 -3.77 -1.78 7.07
CA MET A 1 -2.76 -1.88 8.16
C MET A 1 -2.21 -0.50 8.50
N ARG A 2 -1.75 -0.28 9.73
CA ARG A 2 -1.13 0.99 10.16
C ARG A 2 0.38 0.85 10.28
N PHE A 3 1.12 1.68 9.57
CA PHE A 3 2.58 1.75 9.60
C PHE A 3 3.06 3.07 10.21
N ILE A 4 4.13 3.03 10.99
CA ILE A 4 4.80 4.23 11.52
C ILE A 4 6.18 4.34 10.86
N LEU A 5 6.41 5.46 10.17
CA LEU A 5 7.70 5.83 9.62
C LEU A 5 8.68 6.21 10.73
N ARG A 6 9.97 6.19 10.43
CA ARG A 6 11.03 6.56 11.38
C ARG A 6 10.94 8.00 11.87
N ASN A 7 10.32 8.89 11.09
CA ASN A 7 10.04 10.26 11.49
C ASN A 7 8.79 10.41 12.38
N GLY A 8 8.17 9.30 12.79
CA GLY A 8 6.98 9.27 13.63
C GLY A 8 5.66 9.46 12.87
N ARG A 9 5.68 9.68 11.55
CA ARG A 9 4.46 9.80 10.75
C ARG A 9 3.77 8.45 10.59
N SER A 10 2.45 8.47 10.73
CA SER A 10 1.60 7.29 10.55
C SER A 10 1.03 7.25 9.13
N ILE A 11 1.05 6.09 8.49
CA ILE A 11 0.44 5.82 7.20
C ILE A 11 -0.48 4.61 7.32
N ALA A 12 -1.72 4.75 6.89
CA ALA A 12 -2.62 3.62 6.69
C ALA A 12 -2.45 3.13 5.24
N ALA A 13 -2.13 1.84 5.08
CA ALA A 13 -1.95 1.23 3.77
C ALA A 13 -2.43 -0.22 3.78
N ASP A 14 -2.95 -0.69 2.65
CA ASP A 14 -3.25 -2.10 2.43
C ASP A 14 -2.02 -2.82 1.85
N ILE A 15 -0.95 -2.86 2.66
CA ILE A 15 0.32 -3.49 2.30
C ILE A 15 0.68 -4.46 3.39
N SER A 16 1.03 -5.68 2.99
CA SER A 16 1.52 -6.70 3.93
C SER A 16 2.84 -6.29 4.55
N ALA A 17 2.92 -6.39 5.87
CA ALA A 17 4.16 -6.24 6.64
C ALA A 17 5.17 -7.39 6.40
N LYS A 18 4.77 -8.47 5.71
CA LYS A 18 5.62 -9.63 5.48
C LYS A 18 6.90 -9.26 4.74
N GLY A 19 8.04 -9.65 5.31
CA GLY A 19 9.37 -9.35 4.76
C GLY A 19 9.80 -7.89 4.88
N LEU A 20 9.04 -7.06 5.62
CA LEU A 20 9.52 -5.77 6.09
C LEU A 20 10.05 -5.93 7.52
N GLU A 21 11.15 -5.26 7.82
CA GLU A 21 11.69 -5.19 9.17
C GLU A 21 10.86 -4.19 9.99
N VAL A 22 9.94 -4.70 10.81
CA VAL A 22 9.00 -3.89 11.59
C VAL A 22 8.92 -4.35 13.04
N TYR A 23 8.77 -3.40 13.95
CA TYR A 23 8.30 -3.65 15.31
C TYR A 23 6.77 -3.60 15.32
N THR A 24 6.14 -4.68 15.80
CA THR A 24 4.67 -4.74 15.89
C THR A 24 4.24 -4.61 17.34
N TYR A 25 3.33 -3.68 17.61
CA TYR A 25 2.73 -3.49 18.92
C TYR A 25 1.24 -3.18 18.79
N LYS A 26 0.49 -3.37 19.88
CA LYS A 26 -0.91 -2.95 19.95
C LYS A 26 -0.99 -1.53 20.48
N ASP A 27 -1.78 -0.68 19.85
CA ASP A 27 -2.08 0.63 20.41
C ASP A 27 -3.14 0.56 21.53
N ARG A 28 -3.55 1.73 22.03
CA ARG A 28 -4.52 1.83 23.13
C ARG A 28 -5.93 1.32 22.77
N LEU A 29 -6.24 1.21 21.49
CA LEU A 29 -7.52 0.70 20.98
C LEU A 29 -7.43 -0.80 20.66
N GLY A 30 -6.23 -1.39 20.79
CA GLY A 30 -5.98 -2.80 20.51
C GLY A 30 -5.57 -3.08 19.06
N ASP A 31 -5.41 -2.04 18.24
CA ASP A 31 -5.04 -2.18 16.83
C ASP A 31 -3.55 -2.49 16.68
N ASN A 32 -3.23 -3.36 15.73
CA ASN A 32 -1.83 -3.66 15.40
C ASN A 32 -1.21 -2.48 14.64
N VAL A 33 -0.09 -1.99 15.18
CA VAL A 33 0.73 -0.92 14.60
C VAL A 33 2.09 -1.49 14.26
N HIS A 34 2.58 -1.20 13.06
CA HIS A 34 3.85 -1.67 12.53
C HIS A 34 4.83 -0.51 12.36
N ALA A 35 5.76 -0.33 13.30
CA ALA A 35 6.80 0.69 13.20
C ALA A 35 8.00 0.18 12.39
N LEU A 36 8.43 0.93 11.40
CA LEU A 36 9.55 0.55 10.53
C LEU A 36 10.88 0.62 11.31
N ALA A 37 11.58 -0.51 11.38
CA ALA A 37 12.75 -0.67 12.23
C ALA A 37 14.02 0.00 11.67
N SER A 38 14.10 0.12 10.34
CA SER A 38 15.31 0.62 9.66
C SER A 38 14.98 1.52 8.47
N LYS A 39 16.00 2.27 8.01
CA LYS A 39 15.87 3.13 6.83
C LYS A 39 15.63 2.30 5.56
N THR A 40 16.20 1.10 5.52
CA THR A 40 15.99 0.12 4.46
C THR A 40 14.55 -0.34 4.42
N ALA A 41 13.98 -0.71 5.58
CA ALA A 41 12.57 -1.10 5.68
C ALA A 41 11.62 0.03 5.24
N GLU A 42 11.91 1.28 5.64
CA GLU A 42 11.12 2.43 5.20
C GLU A 42 11.18 2.63 3.68
N LYS A 43 12.37 2.52 3.09
CA LYS A 43 12.53 2.60 1.63
C LYS A 43 11.77 1.50 0.91
N ASP A 44 11.84 0.26 1.41
CA ASP A 44 11.15 -0.89 0.81
C ASP A 44 9.63 -0.77 0.94
N PHE A 45 9.14 -0.30 2.10
CA PHE A 45 7.72 0.01 2.31
C PHE A 45 7.24 1.07 1.32
N LEU A 46 7.94 2.20 1.20
CA LEU A 46 7.57 3.26 0.27
C LEU A 46 7.60 2.79 -1.18
N ARG A 47 8.56 1.93 -1.56
CA ARG A 47 8.60 1.32 -2.90
C ARG A 47 7.36 0.47 -3.16
N ARG A 48 6.98 -0.41 -2.22
CA ARG A 48 5.76 -1.24 -2.33
C ARG A 48 4.51 -0.37 -2.41
N LEU A 49 4.46 0.70 -1.61
CA LEU A 49 3.34 1.64 -1.60
C LEU A 49 3.19 2.34 -2.94
N THR A 50 4.27 2.87 -3.50
CA THR A 50 4.22 3.52 -4.81
C THR A 50 3.83 2.52 -5.90
N SER A 51 4.38 1.30 -5.90
CA SER A 51 3.99 0.26 -6.86
C SER A 51 2.50 -0.09 -6.77
N HIS A 52 1.98 -0.27 -5.55
CA HIS A 52 0.57 -0.56 -5.35
C HIS A 52 -0.34 0.60 -5.79
N LEU A 53 0.09 1.85 -5.53
CA LEU A 53 -0.63 3.01 -6.04
C LEU A 53 -0.64 3.04 -7.57
N ILE A 54 0.49 2.78 -8.24
CA ILE A 54 0.57 2.71 -9.71
C ILE A 54 -0.44 1.69 -10.25
N GLU A 55 -0.49 0.47 -9.69
CA GLU A 55 -1.45 -0.58 -10.10
C GLU A 55 -2.91 -0.11 -10.01
N LEU A 56 -3.25 0.61 -8.94
CA LEU A 56 -4.60 1.17 -8.76
C LEU A 56 -4.92 2.27 -9.77
N TYR A 57 -3.94 3.07 -10.18
CA TYR A 57 -4.13 4.16 -11.15
C TYR A 57 -4.09 3.69 -12.62
N GLU A 58 -3.40 2.59 -12.93
CA GLU A 58 -3.35 2.02 -14.28
C GLU A 58 -4.66 1.29 -14.68
N LEU A 59 -5.54 1.01 -13.72
CA LEU A 59 -6.93 0.61 -13.92
C LEU A 59 -7.84 1.85 -13.83
N PRO A 60 -7.98 2.67 -14.90
CA PRO A 60 -8.85 2.33 -16.03
C PRO A 60 -8.41 2.96 -17.37
N GLN A 61 -7.64 2.23 -18.20
CA GLN A 61 -7.53 2.50 -19.66
C GLN A 61 -7.98 1.30 -20.52
N GLN A 62 -8.43 0.20 -19.91
CA GLN A 62 -8.98 -0.96 -20.61
C GLN A 62 -10.44 -1.23 -20.24
N ALA A 63 -11.30 -0.23 -20.44
CA ALA A 63 -12.67 -0.47 -20.88
C ALA A 63 -12.79 -0.10 -22.37
N LYS A 64 -11.90 -0.67 -23.22
CA LYS A 64 -12.03 -0.53 -24.67
C LYS A 64 -13.13 -1.47 -25.18
N GLY A 65 -14.33 -0.90 -25.28
CA GLY A 65 -15.32 -1.10 -26.32
C GLY A 65 -15.56 -2.53 -26.84
N SER A 66 -16.72 -3.07 -26.49
CA SER A 66 -17.45 -3.95 -27.42
C SER A 66 -18.86 -3.38 -27.63
N TYR A 67 -18.94 -2.21 -28.26
CA TYR A 67 -20.16 -1.84 -28.97
C TYR A 67 -20.10 -2.54 -30.33
N LYS A 68 -20.78 -3.69 -30.43
CA LYS A 68 -21.11 -4.30 -31.72
C LYS A 68 -21.85 -3.25 -32.55
N LYS A 69 -21.26 -2.84 -33.69
CA LYS A 69 -22.01 -2.17 -34.76
C LYS A 69 -23.07 -3.14 -35.25
N THR A 70 -24.33 -2.94 -34.87
CA THR A 70 -25.47 -3.45 -35.63
C THR A 70 -25.65 -2.51 -36.82
N SER A 71 -25.18 -2.95 -37.98
CA SER A 71 -25.61 -2.39 -39.26
C SER A 71 -27.06 -2.79 -39.50
N HIS A 72 -27.93 -1.81 -39.75
CA HIS A 72 -29.19 -1.98 -40.46
C HIS A 72 -29.47 -0.74 -41.28
#